data_AF-A0A556AZ73-F1
#
_entry.id   AF-A0A556AZ73-F1
#
_cell.length_a   1.000
_cell.length_b   1.000
_cell.length_c   1.000
_cell.angle_alpha   90.00
_cell.angle_beta   90.00
_cell.angle_gamma   90.00
#
_symmetry.space_group_name_H-M   'P 1'
#
loop_
_entity.id
_entity.type
_entity.pdbx_description
1 polymer ?
#
loop_
_entity_poly.entity_id
_entity_poly.type
_entity_poly.pdbx_seq_one_letter_code
_entity_poly.pdbx_strand_id
1 'polypeptide(L)' 'WKQETNMGKRNNQSFCHLPHSLLIQMITYKANAVGIQVVVIEESYTSKASFLDNDFIPTYGENDQNTTFSGKR' A
#
# COMPACT_ATOMS: atom_id res chain seq x y z
N TRP A 1 6.01 9.03 -7.13
CA TRP A 1 4.69 8.55 -6.70
C TRP A 1 3.68 8.87 -7.80
N LYS A 2 2.71 7.99 -8.10
CA LYS A 2 1.99 7.90 -9.39
C LYS A 2 1.69 9.27 -10.04
N GLN A 3 2.34 9.56 -11.16
CA GLN A 3 2.22 10.84 -11.88
C GLN A 3 1.13 10.81 -12.98
N GLU A 4 0.72 9.63 -13.43
CA GLU A 4 -0.15 9.45 -14.60
C GLU A 4 -1.31 8.50 -14.32
N THR A 5 -2.07 8.78 -13.26
CA THR A 5 -3.27 7.99 -12.95
C THR A 5 -4.42 8.43 -13.83
N ASN A 6 -5.16 7.50 -14.45
CA ASN A 6 -6.34 7.85 -15.24
C ASN A 6 -7.61 7.86 -14.36
N MET A 7 -7.58 8.57 -13.23
CA MET A 7 -8.69 8.61 -12.24
C MET A 7 -9.58 9.85 -12.37
N GLY A 8 -9.41 10.64 -13.43
CA GLY A 8 -10.10 11.89 -13.66
C GLY A 8 -9.41 13.11 -13.02
N LYS A 9 -9.65 14.30 -13.58
CA LYS A 9 -8.90 15.54 -13.31
C LYS A 9 -8.85 15.92 -11.82
N ARG A 10 -9.97 15.87 -11.12
CA ARG A 10 -10.06 16.25 -9.70
C ARG A 10 -9.31 15.27 -8.79
N ASN A 11 -9.48 13.97 -9.01
CA ASN A 11 -8.82 12.95 -8.20
C ASN A 11 -7.31 12.94 -8.47
N ASN A 12 -6.87 13.08 -9.73
CA ASN A 12 -5.46 13.19 -10.05
C ASN A 12 -4.80 14.38 -9.35
N GLN A 13 -5.47 15.54 -9.30
CA GLN A 13 -4.94 16.70 -8.59
C GLN A 13 -4.76 16.42 -7.09
N SER A 14 -5.68 15.73 -6.43
CA SER A 14 -5.51 15.39 -5.01
C SER A 14 -4.45 14.31 -4.81
N PHE A 15 -4.46 13.24 -5.61
CA PHE A 15 -3.61 12.06 -5.41
C PHE A 15 -2.16 12.22 -5.87
N CYS A 16 -1.90 12.91 -6.98
CA CYS A 16 -0.53 13.12 -7.48
C CYS A 16 0.28 14.04 -6.55
N HIS A 17 -0.38 14.93 -5.81
CA HIS A 17 0.28 15.87 -4.90
C HIS A 17 0.42 15.35 -3.46
N LEU A 18 -0.03 14.12 -3.16
CA LEU A 18 0.20 13.54 -1.84
C LEU A 18 1.70 13.21 -1.67
N PRO A 19 2.39 13.77 -0.66
CA PRO A 19 3.80 13.53 -0.44
C PRO A 19 4.02 12.18 0.28
N HIS A 20 3.61 11.09 -0.36
CA HIS A 20 3.59 9.75 0.22
C HIS A 20 4.97 9.27 0.71
N SER A 21 6.03 9.53 -0.06
CA SER A 21 7.39 9.20 0.33
C SER A 21 7.84 9.96 1.57
N LEU A 22 7.49 11.24 1.69
CA LEU A 22 7.80 12.06 2.86
C LEU A 22 7.07 11.55 4.09
N LEU A 23 5.82 11.12 3.95
CA LEU A 23 5.05 10.54 5.06
C LEU A 23 5.73 9.28 5.62
N ILE A 24 6.13 8.35 4.74
CA ILE A 24 6.86 7.14 5.14
C ILE A 24 8.16 7.50 5.85
N GLN A 25 8.93 8.44 5.31
CA GLN A 25 10.19 8.89 5.91
C GLN A 25 9.97 9.48 7.31
N MET A 26 8.95 10.32 7.49
CA MET A 26 8.64 10.95 8.78
C MET A 26 8.20 9.92 9.83
N ILE A 27 7.38 8.93 9.44
CA ILE A 27 6.97 7.84 10.32
C ILE A 27 8.19 7.00 10.72
N THR A 28 9.00 6.60 9.75
CA THR A 28 10.23 5.81 9.99
C THR A 28 11.18 6.54 10.91
N TYR A 29 11.42 7.83 10.67
CA TYR A 29 12.27 8.67 11.51
C TYR A 29 11.78 8.72 12.96
N LYS A 30 10.49 9.02 13.17
CA LYS A 30 9.93 9.13 14.53
C LYS A 30 9.87 7.79 15.26
N ALA A 31 9.52 6.72 14.56
CA ALA A 31 9.48 5.37 15.12
C ALA A 31 10.87 4.90 15.53
N ASN A 32 11.89 5.08 14.67
CA ASN A 32 13.26 4.73 14.98
C ASN A 32 13.81 5.51 16.19
N ALA A 33 13.41 6.78 16.36
CA ALA A 33 13.83 7.59 17.50
C ALA A 33 13.36 7.04 18.86
N VAL A 34 12.31 6.22 18.88
CA VAL A 34 11.79 5.54 20.08
C VAL A 34 12.04 4.03 20.07
N GLY A 35 12.86 3.53 19.13
CA GLY A 35 13.21 2.11 19.02
C GLY A 35 12.13 1.23 18.39
N ILE A 36 11.13 1.79 17.70
CA ILE A 36 10.11 1.04 16.97
C ILE A 36 10.60 0.77 15.55
N GLN A 37 10.63 -0.51 15.16
CA GLN A 37 10.95 -0.92 13.80
C GLN A 37 9.77 -0.66 12.86
N VAL A 38 10.04 0.01 11.74
CA VAL A 38 9.05 0.22 10.66
C VAL A 38 9.38 -0.71 9.50
N VAL A 39 8.41 -1.52 9.09
CA VAL A 39 8.51 -2.39 7.92
C VAL A 39 7.57 -1.84 6.85
N VAL A 40 8.14 -1.49 5.70
CA VAL A 40 7.37 -1.04 4.55
C VAL A 40 7.09 -2.24 3.65
N ILE A 41 5.82 -2.48 3.36
CA ILE A 41 5.36 -3.49 2.42
C ILE A 41 4.60 -2.81 1.29
N GLU A 42 4.47 -3.48 0.14
CA GLU A 42 3.64 -2.97 -0.94
C GLU A 42 2.14 -3.10 -0.64
N GLU A 43 1.32 -2.31 -1.34
CA GLU A 43 -0.13 -2.28 -1.18
C GLU A 43 -0.87 -3.18 -2.18
N SER A 44 -0.16 -3.93 -3.02
CA SER A 44 -0.84 -4.83 -3.96
C SER A 44 -1.67 -5.83 -3.16
N TYR A 45 -2.95 -5.94 -3.50
CA TYR A 45 -3.91 -6.88 -2.90
C TYR A 45 -4.37 -6.63 -1.46
N THR A 46 -3.84 -5.64 -0.73
CA THR A 46 -4.31 -5.32 0.65
C THR A 46 -5.77 -4.84 0.71
N SER A 47 -6.30 -4.32 -0.40
CA SER A 47 -7.71 -3.93 -0.54
C SER A 47 -8.66 -5.10 -0.77
N LYS A 48 -8.13 -6.24 -1.27
CA LYS A 48 -8.90 -7.45 -1.63
C LYS A 48 -8.74 -8.59 -0.63
N ALA A 49 -7.58 -8.71 -0.01
CA ALA A 49 -7.30 -9.76 0.98
C ALA A 49 -8.07 -9.51 2.29
N SER A 50 -8.70 -10.57 2.79
CA SER A 50 -9.37 -10.58 4.09
C SER A 50 -8.41 -11.02 5.19
N PHE A 51 -8.16 -10.15 6.16
CA PHE A 51 -7.39 -10.50 7.36
C PHE A 51 -8.09 -11.58 8.19
N LEU A 52 -9.42 -11.55 8.27
CA LEU A 52 -10.20 -12.51 9.08
C LEU A 52 -10.16 -13.92 8.50
N ASP A 53 -10.08 -14.04 7.18
CA ASP A 53 -10.04 -15.32 6.49
C ASP A 53 -8.60 -15.83 6.30
N ASN A 54 -7.60 -15.11 6.84
CA ASN A 54 -6.17 -15.37 6.67
C ASN A 54 -5.75 -15.47 5.20
N ASP A 55 -6.28 -14.59 4.35
CA ASP A 55 -5.89 -14.52 2.94
C ASP A 55 -4.37 -14.27 2.82
N PHE A 56 -3.71 -15.04 1.96
CA PHE A 56 -2.32 -14.78 1.60
C PHE A 56 -2.22 -13.48 0.81
N ILE A 57 -1.31 -12.59 1.21
CA ILE A 57 -1.03 -11.34 0.50
C ILE A 57 0.26 -11.54 -0.32
N PRO A 58 0.15 -11.75 -1.64
CA PRO A 58 1.30 -11.96 -2.50
C PRO A 58 1.96 -10.62 -2.83
N THR A 59 3.24 -10.67 -3.18
CA THR A 59 3.94 -9.54 -3.82
C THR A 59 3.69 -9.59 -5.32
N TYR A 60 3.23 -8.47 -5.88
CA TYR A 60 2.91 -8.29 -7.30
C TYR A 60 4.11 -8.65 -8.17
N GLY A 61 3.92 -9.61 -9.07
CA GLY A 61 4.96 -10.05 -10.01
C GLY A 61 5.89 -11.16 -9.50
N GLU A 62 5.88 -11.50 -8.20
CA GLU A 62 6.66 -12.63 -7.67
C GLU A 62 5.79 -13.85 -7.40
N ASN A 63 4.75 -13.72 -6.56
CA ASN A 63 3.94 -14.85 -6.08
C ASN A 63 2.44 -14.69 -6.39
N ASP A 64 2.09 -13.90 -7.40
CA ASP A 64 0.69 -13.58 -7.72
C ASP A 64 -0.05 -14.66 -8.54
N GLN A 65 0.68 -15.68 -9.02
CA GLN A 65 0.09 -16.69 -9.88
C GLN A 65 -0.79 -17.65 -9.06
N ASN A 66 -2.10 -17.39 -9.06
CA ASN A 66 -3.21 -18.17 -8.45
C ASN A 66 -3.69 -17.74 -7.06
N THR A 67 -3.52 -16.47 -6.69
CA THR A 67 -4.03 -15.98 -5.40
C THR A 67 -5.53 -15.74 -5.44
N THR A 68 -6.30 -16.55 -4.70
CA THR A 68 -7.74 -16.36 -4.50
C THR A 68 -7.98 -15.58 -3.20
N PHE A 69 -8.57 -14.40 -3.32
CA PHE A 69 -8.95 -13.59 -2.17
C PHE A 69 -10.41 -13.87 -1.80
N SER A 70 -10.69 -14.11 -0.51
CA SER A 70 -12.05 -14.32 0.01
C SER A 70 -12.78 -13.01 0.31
N GLY A 71 -12.04 -11.89 0.36
CA GLY A 71 -12.56 -10.58 0.74
C GLY A 71 -13.69 -10.11 -0.17
N LYS A 72 -14.91 -10.04 0.39
CA LYS A 72 -16.07 -9.42 -0.24
C LYS A 72 -16.21 -7.98 0.29
N ARG A 73 -16.36 -7.02 -0.62
CA ARG A 73 -16.68 -5.62 -0.31
C ARG A 73 -17.92 -5.19 -1.07
#